data_AF-A0A0B2QD39-F1
#
_entry.id   AF-A0A0B2QD39-F1
#
_cell.length_a   1.000
_cell.length_b   1.000
_cell.length_c   1.000
_cell.angle_alpha   90.00
_cell.angle_beta   90.00
_cell.angle_gamma   90.00
#
_symmetry.space_group_name_H-M   'P 1'
#
loop_
_entity.id
_entity.type
_entity.pdbx_description
1 polymer ?
#
loop_
_entity_poly.entity_id
_entity_poly.type
_entity_poly.pdbx_seq_one_letter_code
_entity_poly.pdbx_strand_id
1 'polypeptide(L)'
;MCVLVWFGSLSFATSNNGGLMRIGLKRRILDLQSLKAARIKETVHHKDLGGVNENCCDEDIVYLKNYLDAQYFGEISIGSPPQYFNVVFDTGSSNLWVPSSKCIFSIACYLHSKYRSKISSTYTEIGIPCKIPYGQGSIFGFFSQDNVQVGDIIIKDQEFAEITREGSLALAALPFDGILGLGFQDTSVGKVTPVWYNMLERGLISHKIFSLWLNQDPSEEMGGEIVFGGIDYRHFRGDHTYVPLSKKGYWQIDLGDILLANNSTGLCEGGCAAVVDSGTSLIAGPTSVVTQINHAIGAEGYVSFECKSIVHNYGDSIWESLITGLNPDIICSDIGLCSNIGFNIMDDVIETVVHNKSWNGSQTRESPFCSFCNMIVLWIQVQLKQSNVKEKVFKYVDELCEKLPNPPGQSFINCKTIATMPHITFTIGNKSFPLSPEQYVLRVEEGCSTVCYGSFVAIDVPPPQGPLWVLGSIFLGAYHTVFDYGNLRIGFAEAA
;
A
#
# COMPACT_ATOMS: atom_id res chain seq x y z
N MET A 1 -47.58 14.47 36.06
CA MET A 1 -46.39 13.76 35.59
C MET A 1 -46.44 13.69 34.07
N CYS A 2 -45.76 14.61 33.38
CA CYS A 2 -45.53 14.51 31.93
C CYS A 2 -44.23 13.74 31.72
N VAL A 3 -44.29 12.63 30.99
CA VAL A 3 -43.10 11.91 30.52
C VAL A 3 -42.93 12.26 29.05
N LEU A 4 -41.96 13.12 28.76
CA LEU A 4 -41.49 13.40 27.41
C LEU A 4 -40.58 12.25 26.97
N VAL A 5 -41.01 11.50 25.97
CA VAL A 5 -40.17 10.51 25.27
C VAL A 5 -39.45 11.25 24.15
N TRP A 6 -38.13 11.34 24.27
CA TRP A 6 -37.25 11.91 23.25
C TRP A 6 -36.91 10.81 22.24
N PHE A 7 -37.60 10.78 21.09
CA PHE A 7 -37.15 10.04 19.93
C PHE A 7 -36.11 10.90 19.20
N GLY A 8 -34.83 10.69 19.53
CA GLY A 8 -33.72 11.21 18.74
C GLY A 8 -33.54 10.36 17.48
N SER A 9 -34.15 10.75 16.37
CA SER A 9 -33.79 10.26 15.05
C SER A 9 -32.44 10.87 14.65
N LEU A 10 -31.37 10.08 14.67
CA LEU A 10 -30.11 10.40 14.01
C LEU A 10 -30.34 10.37 12.48
N SER A 11 -30.79 11.48 11.93
CA SER A 11 -30.76 11.72 10.49
C SER A 11 -29.43 12.39 10.19
N PHE A 12 -28.55 11.70 9.45
CA PHE A 12 -27.39 12.37 8.84
C PHE A 12 -27.92 13.43 7.87
N ALA A 13 -27.55 14.69 8.11
CA ALA A 13 -27.92 15.80 7.25
C ALA A 13 -27.17 15.69 5.92
N THR A 14 -27.86 15.28 4.86
CA THR A 14 -27.39 15.37 3.49
C THR A 14 -27.61 16.80 2.99
N SER A 15 -26.52 17.56 2.82
CA SER A 15 -26.61 18.83 2.10
C SER A 15 -26.52 18.52 0.61
N ASN A 16 -27.66 18.54 -0.07
CA ASN A 16 -27.73 18.51 -1.53
C ASN A 16 -27.33 19.91 -2.06
N ASN A 17 -26.02 20.19 -2.08
CA ASN A 17 -25.44 21.39 -2.67
C ASN A 17 -24.54 20.98 -3.84
N GLY A 18 -25.08 21.05 -5.07
CA GLY A 18 -24.27 21.13 -6.30
C GLY A 18 -24.12 19.87 -7.15
N GLY A 19 -24.92 18.81 -6.94
CA GLY A 19 -24.88 17.63 -7.83
C GLY A 19 -23.60 16.77 -7.71
N LEU A 20 -22.82 16.97 -6.64
CA LEU A 20 -21.67 16.15 -6.29
C LEU A 20 -22.11 15.03 -5.34
N MET A 21 -21.77 13.79 -5.67
CA MET A 21 -22.08 12.63 -4.84
C MET A 21 -21.01 12.47 -3.76
N ARG A 22 -21.41 12.62 -2.50
CA ARG A 22 -20.51 12.65 -1.34
C ARG A 22 -20.82 11.51 -0.39
N ILE A 23 -19.79 10.82 0.07
CA ILE A 23 -19.91 9.78 1.10
C ILE A 23 -18.94 10.15 2.22
N GLY A 24 -19.50 10.43 3.40
CA GLY A 24 -18.70 10.63 4.61
C GLY A 24 -18.02 9.34 5.04
N LEU A 25 -16.74 9.44 5.39
CA LEU A 25 -15.96 8.35 5.92
C LEU A 25 -15.83 8.51 7.44
N LYS A 26 -15.90 7.39 8.15
CA LYS A 26 -15.55 7.30 9.56
C LYS A 26 -14.07 6.93 9.67
N ARG A 27 -13.41 7.49 10.67
CA ARG A 27 -12.02 7.15 11.02
C ARG A 27 -11.99 6.33 12.29
N ARG A 28 -11.25 5.22 12.28
CA ARG A 28 -10.91 4.45 13.47
C ARG A 28 -9.56 4.90 14.03
N ILE A 29 -9.47 4.95 15.35
CA ILE A 29 -8.20 5.07 16.07
C ILE A 29 -7.48 3.72 16.03
N LEU A 30 -6.24 3.70 15.55
CA LEU A 30 -5.44 2.47 15.54
C LEU A 30 -5.00 2.10 16.95
N ASP A 31 -5.11 0.83 17.28
CA ASP A 31 -4.60 0.24 18.52
C ASP A 31 -3.29 -0.51 18.28
N LEU A 32 -2.56 -0.80 19.37
CA LEU A 32 -1.29 -1.51 19.33
C LEU A 32 -1.36 -2.91 18.69
N GLN A 33 -2.46 -3.64 18.87
CA GLN A 33 -2.59 -4.99 18.31
C GLN A 33 -2.75 -4.90 16.79
N SER A 34 -3.62 -4.00 16.34
CA SER A 34 -3.82 -3.69 14.92
C SER A 34 -2.50 -3.27 14.25
N LEU A 35 -1.75 -2.36 14.87
CA LEU A 35 -0.45 -1.90 14.36
C LEU A 35 0.61 -3.01 14.31
N LYS A 36 0.76 -3.81 15.37
CA LYS A 36 1.74 -4.92 15.41
C LYS A 36 1.40 -6.03 14.42
N ALA A 37 0.12 -6.20 14.09
CA ALA A 37 -0.33 -7.25 13.19
C ALA A 37 -0.43 -6.78 11.72
N ALA A 38 -0.45 -5.46 11.47
CA ALA A 38 -0.39 -4.88 10.14
C ALA A 38 0.90 -5.29 9.40
N ARG A 39 0.75 -5.70 8.13
CA ARG A 39 1.81 -6.19 7.26
C ARG A 39 1.43 -5.93 5.80
N ILE A 40 2.36 -5.33 5.08
CA ILE A 40 2.34 -5.29 3.62
C ILE A 40 3.42 -6.28 3.18
N LYS A 41 3.07 -7.23 2.33
CA LYS A 41 4.02 -8.23 1.80
C LYS A 41 3.98 -8.23 0.28
N GLU A 42 5.12 -8.42 -0.34
CA GLU A 42 5.18 -8.74 -1.75
C GLU A 42 4.75 -10.20 -2.00
N THR A 43 4.07 -10.49 -3.11
CA THR A 43 3.86 -11.86 -3.58
C THR A 43 3.87 -11.90 -5.10
N VAL A 44 4.61 -12.87 -5.66
CA VAL A 44 4.64 -13.13 -7.11
C VAL A 44 3.34 -13.85 -7.50
N HIS A 45 2.58 -13.29 -8.43
CA HIS A 45 1.42 -13.95 -9.01
C HIS A 45 1.77 -14.44 -10.42
N HIS A 46 1.75 -15.76 -10.63
CA HIS A 46 1.77 -16.32 -11.98
C HIS A 46 0.40 -16.08 -12.62
N LYS A 47 0.37 -15.44 -13.80
CA LYS A 47 -0.83 -15.44 -14.65
C LYS A 47 -1.06 -16.86 -15.14
N ASP A 48 -2.05 -17.56 -14.59
CA ASP A 48 -2.61 -18.75 -15.23
C ASP A 48 -3.42 -18.29 -16.45
N LEU A 49 -2.72 -18.05 -17.56
CA LEU A 49 -3.36 -17.97 -18.87
C LEU A 49 -3.68 -19.40 -19.30
N GLY A 50 -4.90 -19.84 -19.02
CA GLY A 50 -5.46 -21.02 -19.64
C GLY A 50 -5.52 -20.83 -21.15
N GLY A 51 -4.56 -21.38 -21.89
CA GLY A 51 -4.54 -21.38 -23.35
C GLY A 51 -3.16 -21.65 -23.92
N VAL A 52 -3.02 -22.76 -24.64
CA VAL A 52 -1.82 -23.23 -25.33
C VAL A 52 -1.26 -22.15 -26.28
N ASN A 53 -0.17 -21.48 -25.89
CA ASN A 53 0.94 -21.11 -26.78
C ASN A 53 2.12 -20.59 -25.94
N GLU A 54 3.27 -21.23 -26.12
CA GLU A 54 4.56 -20.81 -25.59
C GLU A 54 4.95 -19.45 -26.21
N ASN A 55 4.77 -18.38 -25.45
CA ASN A 55 5.68 -17.23 -25.39
C ASN A 55 5.21 -16.21 -24.32
N CYS A 56 6.13 -15.94 -23.39
CA CYS A 56 6.21 -14.80 -22.47
C CYS A 56 5.29 -14.81 -21.23
N CYS A 57 5.88 -15.18 -20.09
CA CYS A 57 5.32 -15.02 -18.75
C CYS A 57 5.41 -13.54 -18.34
N ASP A 58 4.34 -12.76 -18.51
CA ASP A 58 4.19 -11.52 -17.74
C ASP A 58 3.88 -11.90 -16.28
N GLU A 59 4.93 -11.99 -15.46
CA GLU A 59 4.80 -12.06 -14.01
C GLU A 59 4.24 -10.73 -13.49
N ASP A 60 2.99 -10.73 -13.03
CA ASP A 60 2.42 -9.59 -12.32
C ASP A 60 2.65 -9.78 -10.81
N ILE A 61 3.66 -9.11 -10.26
CA ILE A 61 3.85 -8.99 -8.82
C ILE A 61 2.68 -8.17 -8.26
N VAL A 62 1.91 -8.78 -7.38
CA VAL A 62 0.82 -8.12 -6.67
C VAL A 62 1.28 -7.98 -5.23
N TYR A 63 1.38 -6.75 -4.73
CA TYR A 63 1.63 -6.56 -3.31
C TYR A 63 0.36 -6.96 -2.54
N LEU A 64 0.51 -7.91 -1.63
CA LEU A 64 -0.58 -8.43 -0.82
C LEU A 64 -0.65 -7.66 0.50
N LYS A 65 -1.84 -7.12 0.77
CA LYS A 65 -2.12 -6.31 1.95
C LYS A 65 -2.74 -7.13 3.06
N ASN A 66 -2.57 -6.68 4.29
CA ASN A 66 -3.58 -6.88 5.31
C ASN A 66 -4.16 -5.51 5.69
N TYR A 67 -5.44 -5.47 6.05
CA TYR A 67 -6.16 -4.21 6.28
C TYR A 67 -6.23 -3.82 7.76
N LEU A 68 -5.31 -4.35 8.57
CA LEU A 68 -5.34 -4.13 10.03
C LEU A 68 -4.95 -2.69 10.40
N ASP A 69 -4.18 -2.04 9.53
CA ASP A 69 -3.88 -0.62 9.63
C ASP A 69 -4.93 0.27 8.95
N ALA A 70 -5.93 -0.27 8.23
CA ALA A 70 -6.93 0.55 7.55
C ALA A 70 -7.74 1.39 8.56
N GLN A 71 -7.70 2.71 8.37
CA GLN A 71 -8.31 3.67 9.28
C GLN A 71 -9.68 4.16 8.83
N TYR A 72 -9.95 4.19 7.52
CA TYR A 72 -11.12 4.86 6.96
C TYR A 72 -12.09 3.88 6.33
N PHE A 73 -13.36 3.98 6.69
CA PHE A 73 -14.42 3.15 6.13
C PHE A 73 -15.70 3.98 5.99
N GLY A 74 -16.56 3.59 5.06
CA GLY A 74 -17.87 4.18 4.88
C GLY A 74 -18.94 3.10 4.78
N GLU A 75 -20.20 3.53 4.74
CA GLU A 75 -21.34 2.62 4.69
C GLU A 75 -21.82 2.43 3.24
N ILE A 76 -22.11 1.17 2.89
CA ILE A 76 -22.84 0.80 1.68
C ILE A 76 -24.01 -0.09 2.07
N SER A 77 -24.95 -0.31 1.15
CA SER A 77 -25.94 -1.37 1.32
C SER A 77 -26.05 -2.28 0.11
N ILE A 78 -26.43 -3.53 0.35
CA ILE A 78 -26.58 -4.56 -0.69
C ILE A 78 -27.95 -5.21 -0.55
N GLY A 79 -28.69 -5.27 -1.66
CA GLY A 79 -29.99 -5.93 -1.75
C GLY A 79 -31.22 -5.07 -1.49
N SER A 80 -32.38 -5.70 -1.66
CA SER A 80 -33.69 -5.08 -1.46
C SER A 80 -34.59 -6.00 -0.59
N PRO A 81 -34.90 -5.65 0.66
CA PRO A 81 -34.56 -4.40 1.34
C PRO A 81 -33.03 -4.26 1.58
N PRO A 82 -32.53 -3.01 1.70
CA PRO A 82 -31.13 -2.72 1.96
C PRO A 82 -30.55 -3.45 3.17
N GLN A 83 -29.41 -4.12 2.99
CA GLN A 83 -28.58 -4.68 4.07
C GLN A 83 -27.28 -3.88 4.16
N TYR A 84 -27.01 -3.25 5.31
CA TYR A 84 -25.91 -2.30 5.46
C TYR A 84 -24.59 -2.98 5.85
N PHE A 85 -23.48 -2.46 5.32
CA PHE A 85 -22.12 -2.93 5.57
C PHE A 85 -21.17 -1.74 5.67
N ASN A 86 -20.28 -1.78 6.65
CA ASN A 86 -19.14 -0.88 6.70
C ASN A 86 -18.02 -1.45 5.81
N VAL A 87 -17.52 -0.67 4.86
CA VAL A 87 -16.48 -1.11 3.94
C VAL A 87 -15.35 -0.10 3.80
N VAL A 88 -14.14 -0.59 3.57
CA VAL A 88 -13.03 0.25 3.14
C VAL A 88 -13.16 0.50 1.64
N PHE A 89 -13.07 1.76 1.25
CA PHE A 89 -12.95 2.16 -0.16
C PHE A 89 -11.48 2.05 -0.56
N ASP A 90 -11.11 0.99 -1.27
CA ASP A 90 -9.72 0.59 -1.48
C ASP A 90 -9.28 0.79 -2.94
N THR A 91 -8.42 1.77 -3.20
CA THR A 91 -7.88 2.01 -4.55
C THR A 91 -6.85 0.97 -5.00
N GLY A 92 -6.25 0.19 -4.11
CA GLY A 92 -5.31 -0.87 -4.50
C GLY A 92 -5.95 -2.25 -4.67
N SER A 93 -7.29 -2.37 -4.64
CA SER A 93 -8.01 -3.59 -5.04
C SER A 93 -9.25 -3.28 -5.88
N SER A 94 -9.84 -4.30 -6.51
CA SER A 94 -10.87 -4.11 -7.54
C SER A 94 -12.17 -4.87 -7.30
N ASN A 95 -12.20 -5.79 -6.33
CA ASN A 95 -13.39 -6.57 -6.00
C ASN A 95 -14.19 -5.90 -4.87
N LEU A 96 -15.52 -6.01 -4.94
CA LEU A 96 -16.40 -5.83 -3.78
C LEU A 96 -16.61 -7.20 -3.11
N TRP A 97 -16.46 -7.27 -1.79
CA TRP A 97 -16.79 -8.48 -1.04
C TRP A 97 -17.32 -8.16 0.35
N VAL A 98 -18.24 -9.02 0.82
CA VAL A 98 -18.82 -8.96 2.17
C VAL A 98 -19.01 -10.38 2.75
N PRO A 99 -19.11 -10.54 4.08
CA PRO A 99 -19.33 -11.83 4.71
C PRO A 99 -20.70 -12.40 4.34
N SER A 100 -20.75 -13.69 4.00
CA SER A 100 -21.98 -14.39 3.67
C SER A 100 -22.67 -14.93 4.93
N SER A 101 -24.01 -14.97 4.91
CA SER A 101 -24.80 -15.77 5.85
C SER A 101 -24.51 -17.28 5.78
N LYS A 102 -23.88 -17.76 4.69
CA LYS A 102 -23.38 -19.14 4.56
C LYS A 102 -22.03 -19.35 5.26
N CYS A 103 -21.42 -18.30 5.81
CA CYS A 103 -20.20 -18.40 6.61
C CYS A 103 -20.54 -18.92 8.02
N ILE A 104 -20.34 -20.22 8.25
CA ILE A 104 -20.73 -20.91 9.48
C ILE A 104 -19.55 -21.38 10.34
N PHE A 105 -18.36 -21.52 9.77
CA PHE A 105 -17.19 -22.10 10.47
C PHE A 105 -16.10 -21.08 10.82
N SER A 106 -16.21 -19.82 10.38
CA SER A 106 -15.20 -18.78 10.65
C SER A 106 -15.67 -17.83 11.76
N ILE A 107 -14.84 -17.63 12.79
CA ILE A 107 -15.11 -16.78 13.96
C ILE A 107 -15.40 -15.33 13.54
N ALA A 108 -14.66 -14.79 12.56
CA ALA A 108 -14.86 -13.43 12.07
C ALA A 108 -16.27 -13.16 11.56
N CYS A 109 -16.89 -14.13 10.89
CA CYS A 109 -18.25 -14.00 10.37
C CYS A 109 -19.33 -13.97 11.47
N TYR A 110 -18.97 -14.22 12.73
CA TYR A 110 -19.87 -14.02 13.87
C TYR A 110 -19.78 -12.60 14.44
N LEU A 111 -18.69 -11.88 14.16
CA LEU A 111 -18.45 -10.52 14.66
C LEU A 111 -18.89 -9.44 13.65
N HIS A 112 -19.08 -9.81 12.39
CA HIS A 112 -19.42 -8.90 11.30
C HIS A 112 -20.86 -9.08 10.78
N SER A 113 -21.35 -8.04 10.12
CA SER A 113 -22.60 -8.07 9.37
C SER A 113 -22.49 -9.09 8.24
N LYS A 114 -23.61 -9.76 7.94
CA LYS A 114 -23.65 -10.84 6.94
C LYS A 114 -24.72 -10.62 5.91
N TYR A 115 -24.34 -10.78 4.66
CA TYR A 115 -25.26 -10.75 3.53
C TYR A 115 -26.14 -11.99 3.49
N ARG A 116 -27.44 -11.75 3.38
CA ARG A 116 -28.50 -12.77 3.33
C ARG A 116 -29.21 -12.67 1.97
N SER A 117 -28.81 -13.50 1.02
CA SER A 117 -29.46 -13.58 -0.30
C SER A 117 -30.95 -13.90 -0.22
N LYS A 118 -31.36 -14.78 0.72
CA LYS A 118 -32.77 -15.21 0.87
C LYS A 118 -33.77 -14.11 1.18
N ILE A 119 -33.33 -12.97 1.73
CA ILE A 119 -34.21 -11.85 2.07
C ILE A 119 -34.18 -10.73 1.03
N SER A 120 -33.24 -10.78 0.08
CA SER A 120 -33.14 -9.77 -0.97
C SER A 120 -33.99 -10.18 -2.17
N SER A 121 -34.95 -9.35 -2.56
CA SER A 121 -35.79 -9.54 -3.74
C SER A 121 -35.07 -9.23 -5.06
N THR A 122 -33.91 -8.59 -5.02
CA THR A 122 -33.10 -8.21 -6.18
C THR A 122 -31.88 -9.11 -6.38
N TYR A 123 -31.70 -10.10 -5.50
CA TYR A 123 -30.62 -11.07 -5.60
C TYR A 123 -30.75 -11.97 -6.82
N THR A 124 -29.63 -12.16 -7.52
CA THR A 124 -29.45 -13.15 -8.57
C THR A 124 -28.25 -14.04 -8.25
N GLU A 125 -28.44 -15.36 -8.33
CA GLU A 125 -27.39 -16.34 -8.07
C GLU A 125 -26.41 -16.44 -9.25
N ILE A 126 -25.11 -16.32 -8.96
CA ILE A 126 -24.01 -16.64 -9.89
C ILE A 126 -23.33 -17.94 -9.45
N GLY A 127 -22.89 -18.02 -8.19
CA GLY A 127 -22.40 -19.26 -7.58
C GLY A 127 -20.98 -19.70 -7.97
N ILE A 128 -20.27 -18.93 -8.81
CA ILE A 128 -18.89 -19.24 -9.22
C ILE A 128 -17.95 -19.05 -8.01
N PRO A 129 -17.18 -20.06 -7.60
CA PRO A 129 -16.28 -19.94 -6.45
C PRO A 129 -15.14 -18.96 -6.73
N CYS A 130 -14.71 -18.23 -5.70
CA CYS A 130 -13.60 -17.28 -5.78
C CYS A 130 -12.62 -17.46 -4.63
N LYS A 131 -11.34 -17.16 -4.92
CA LYS A 131 -10.25 -17.07 -3.94
C LYS A 131 -9.55 -15.73 -4.13
N ILE A 132 -9.61 -14.85 -3.13
CA ILE A 132 -8.98 -13.54 -3.18
C ILE A 132 -7.75 -13.55 -2.25
N PRO A 133 -6.54 -13.34 -2.77
CA PRO A 133 -5.30 -13.40 -1.99
C PRO A 133 -5.08 -12.14 -1.12
N TYR A 134 -4.49 -12.33 0.06
CA TYR A 134 -4.09 -11.28 1.03
C TYR A 134 -2.75 -11.60 1.69
N GLY A 135 -2.11 -10.61 2.32
CA GLY A 135 -0.73 -10.70 2.80
C GLY A 135 -0.47 -11.77 3.86
N GLN A 136 -1.52 -12.24 4.54
CA GLN A 136 -1.45 -13.33 5.52
C GLN A 136 -2.37 -14.52 5.19
N GLY A 137 -2.92 -14.60 3.98
CA GLY A 137 -3.79 -15.71 3.61
C GLY A 137 -4.62 -15.47 2.35
N SER A 138 -5.79 -16.07 2.29
CA SER A 138 -6.77 -15.78 1.23
C SER A 138 -8.17 -15.86 1.81
N ILE A 139 -9.09 -15.07 1.28
CA ILE A 139 -10.52 -15.28 1.53
C ILE A 139 -11.11 -16.15 0.45
N PHE A 140 -12.06 -16.99 0.84
CA PHE A 140 -12.74 -17.93 -0.01
C PHE A 140 -14.23 -17.65 0.04
N GLY A 141 -14.85 -17.69 -1.14
CA GLY A 141 -16.25 -17.36 -1.30
C GLY A 141 -16.77 -17.82 -2.64
N PHE A 142 -17.86 -17.19 -3.07
CA PHE A 142 -18.40 -17.32 -4.42
C PHE A 142 -19.00 -15.98 -4.84
N PHE A 143 -19.12 -15.76 -6.15
CA PHE A 143 -19.73 -14.56 -6.68
C PHE A 143 -21.26 -14.64 -6.63
N SER A 144 -21.87 -13.49 -6.37
CA SER A 144 -23.30 -13.23 -6.33
C SER A 144 -23.58 -11.89 -7.00
N GLN A 145 -24.83 -11.67 -7.39
CA GLN A 145 -25.25 -10.41 -7.99
C GLN A 145 -26.43 -9.83 -7.23
N ASP A 146 -26.38 -8.54 -6.94
CA ASP A 146 -27.49 -7.81 -6.33
C ASP A 146 -27.37 -6.30 -6.60
N ASN A 147 -28.36 -5.51 -6.19
CA ASN A 147 -28.26 -4.07 -6.20
C ASN A 147 -27.35 -3.61 -5.05
N VAL A 148 -26.40 -2.73 -5.34
CA VAL A 148 -25.52 -2.11 -4.36
C VAL A 148 -25.84 -0.62 -4.31
N GLN A 149 -26.12 -0.09 -3.13
CA GLN A 149 -26.29 1.33 -2.91
C GLN A 149 -25.04 1.90 -2.25
N VAL A 150 -24.49 2.95 -2.84
CA VAL A 150 -23.41 3.76 -2.28
C VAL A 150 -23.95 5.19 -2.23
N GLY A 151 -24.00 5.82 -1.05
CA GLY A 151 -24.68 7.10 -0.87
C GLY A 151 -26.11 7.07 -1.44
N ASP A 152 -26.42 8.01 -2.33
CA ASP A 152 -27.74 8.10 -2.98
C ASP A 152 -27.83 7.31 -4.31
N ILE A 153 -26.76 6.65 -4.75
CA ILE A 153 -26.72 5.92 -6.02
C ILE A 153 -26.99 4.44 -5.79
N ILE A 154 -27.98 3.91 -6.53
CA ILE A 154 -28.26 2.48 -6.61
C ILE A 154 -27.66 1.92 -7.90
N ILE A 155 -26.60 1.14 -7.76
CA ILE A 155 -25.96 0.38 -8.82
C ILE A 155 -26.68 -0.96 -8.92
N LYS A 156 -27.43 -1.16 -9.99
CA LYS A 156 -28.15 -2.43 -10.21
C LYS A 156 -27.22 -3.52 -10.71
N ASP A 157 -27.57 -4.77 -10.43
CA ASP A 157 -26.90 -5.97 -10.96
C ASP A 157 -25.37 -5.97 -10.72
N GLN A 158 -24.93 -5.42 -9.58
CA GLN A 158 -23.52 -5.41 -9.21
C GLN A 158 -23.11 -6.81 -8.75
N GLU A 159 -22.08 -7.34 -9.39
CA GLU A 159 -21.44 -8.58 -8.97
C GLU A 159 -20.50 -8.34 -7.78
N PHE A 160 -20.56 -9.19 -6.78
CA PHE A 160 -19.70 -9.12 -5.59
C PHE A 160 -19.43 -10.52 -5.03
N ALA A 161 -18.39 -10.65 -4.21
CA ALA A 161 -18.06 -11.92 -3.58
C ALA A 161 -18.72 -12.05 -2.20
N GLU A 162 -19.44 -13.15 -2.01
CA GLU A 162 -19.95 -13.63 -0.73
C GLU A 162 -18.90 -14.51 -0.04
N ILE A 163 -18.31 -14.02 1.05
CA ILE A 163 -17.21 -14.71 1.73
C ILE A 163 -17.76 -15.77 2.69
N THR A 164 -17.33 -17.02 2.50
CA THR A 164 -17.79 -18.17 3.29
C THR A 164 -16.73 -18.71 4.24
N ARG A 165 -15.46 -18.42 3.95
CA ARG A 165 -14.35 -18.83 4.78
C ARG A 165 -13.19 -17.87 4.62
N GLU A 166 -12.60 -17.52 5.76
CA GLU A 166 -11.40 -16.72 5.81
C GLU A 166 -10.17 -17.60 6.06
N GLY A 167 -9.05 -17.28 5.42
CA GLY A 167 -7.78 -17.99 5.59
C GLY A 167 -6.96 -17.54 6.81
N SER A 168 -7.35 -16.44 7.47
CA SER A 168 -6.60 -15.88 8.61
C SER A 168 -7.53 -15.23 9.64
N LEU A 169 -7.21 -15.35 10.92
CA LEU A 169 -7.90 -14.66 12.04
C LEU A 169 -7.80 -13.12 11.97
N ALA A 170 -6.92 -12.57 11.13
CA ALA A 170 -6.74 -11.12 10.96
C ALA A 170 -8.06 -10.41 10.60
N LEU A 171 -8.92 -11.06 9.83
CA LEU A 171 -10.22 -10.49 9.42
C LEU A 171 -11.23 -10.43 10.58
N ALA A 172 -11.11 -11.30 11.59
CA ALA A 172 -11.95 -11.26 12.79
C ALA A 172 -11.68 -10.02 13.65
N ALA A 173 -10.50 -9.42 13.54
CA ALA A 173 -10.10 -8.23 14.28
C ALA A 173 -10.39 -6.92 13.52
N LEU A 174 -11.00 -7.01 12.33
CA LEU A 174 -11.33 -5.83 11.56
C LEU A 174 -12.54 -5.09 12.16
N PRO A 175 -12.59 -3.76 12.05
CA PRO A 175 -13.71 -2.95 12.52
C PRO A 175 -14.79 -2.74 11.45
N PHE A 176 -14.59 -3.30 10.26
CA PHE A 176 -15.43 -3.12 9.08
C PHE A 176 -15.77 -4.49 8.49
N ASP A 177 -16.89 -4.58 7.79
CA ASP A 177 -17.45 -5.83 7.30
C ASP A 177 -16.78 -6.32 6.02
N GLY A 178 -16.38 -5.41 5.12
CA GLY A 178 -15.85 -5.79 3.81
C GLY A 178 -15.00 -4.72 3.12
N ILE A 179 -14.71 -4.93 1.85
CA ILE A 179 -13.92 -4.01 1.01
C ILE A 179 -14.72 -3.70 -0.25
N LEU A 180 -14.71 -2.43 -0.66
CA LEU A 180 -15.16 -1.97 -1.96
C LEU A 180 -13.94 -1.49 -2.76
N GLY A 181 -13.52 -2.31 -3.73
CA GLY A 181 -12.41 -1.99 -4.61
C GLY A 181 -12.71 -0.86 -5.59
N LEU A 182 -11.79 0.10 -5.68
CA LEU A 182 -11.80 1.26 -6.58
C LEU A 182 -10.67 1.18 -7.65
N GLY A 183 -10.02 0.03 -7.75
CA GLY A 183 -9.01 -0.27 -8.75
C GLY A 183 -9.58 -0.56 -10.14
N PHE A 184 -8.75 -1.17 -10.99
CA PHE A 184 -9.07 -1.47 -12.38
C PHE A 184 -9.62 -2.89 -12.54
N GLN A 185 -10.53 -3.10 -13.50
CA GLN A 185 -11.11 -4.43 -13.74
C GLN A 185 -10.05 -5.50 -14.09
N ASP A 186 -8.93 -5.09 -14.69
CA ASP A 186 -7.83 -6.00 -15.06
C ASP A 186 -7.24 -6.74 -13.85
N THR A 187 -7.29 -6.14 -12.66
CA THR A 187 -6.81 -6.72 -11.39
C THR A 187 -7.92 -7.35 -10.56
N SER A 188 -9.16 -7.38 -11.05
CA SER A 188 -10.30 -8.01 -10.39
C SER A 188 -10.22 -9.53 -10.50
N VAL A 189 -10.33 -10.22 -9.36
CA VAL A 189 -10.48 -11.68 -9.31
C VAL A 189 -11.78 -12.05 -10.03
N GLY A 190 -11.72 -13.03 -10.91
CA GLY A 190 -12.86 -13.44 -11.76
C GLY A 190 -13.21 -12.43 -12.86
N LYS A 191 -12.40 -11.38 -13.07
CA LYS A 191 -12.65 -10.30 -14.05
C LYS A 191 -13.99 -9.59 -13.85
N VAL A 192 -14.49 -9.59 -12.63
CA VAL A 192 -15.74 -8.95 -12.23
C VAL A 192 -15.63 -7.44 -12.38
N THR A 193 -16.67 -6.81 -12.94
CA THR A 193 -16.74 -5.36 -13.12
C THR A 193 -16.79 -4.63 -11.78
N PRO A 194 -15.82 -3.75 -11.46
CA PRO A 194 -15.81 -3.00 -10.20
C PRO A 194 -17.03 -2.06 -10.07
N VAL A 195 -17.39 -1.71 -8.84
CA VAL A 195 -18.57 -0.86 -8.53
C VAL A 195 -18.53 0.46 -9.29
N TRP A 196 -17.38 1.12 -9.28
CA TRP A 196 -17.24 2.43 -9.86
C TRP A 196 -17.25 2.40 -11.41
N TYR A 197 -16.90 1.26 -12.05
CA TYR A 197 -17.09 1.05 -13.49
C TYR A 197 -18.58 1.00 -13.83
N ASN A 198 -19.38 0.25 -13.05
CA ASN A 198 -20.82 0.22 -13.23
C ASN A 198 -21.47 1.60 -13.01
N MET A 199 -20.94 2.44 -12.11
CA MET A 199 -21.36 3.84 -11.97
C MET A 199 -21.12 4.64 -13.25
N LEU A 200 -19.94 4.49 -13.87
CA LEU A 200 -19.59 5.15 -15.13
C LEU A 200 -20.46 4.69 -16.31
N GLU A 201 -20.52 3.38 -16.54
CA GLU A 201 -21.14 2.78 -17.72
C GLU A 201 -22.64 3.03 -17.75
N ARG A 202 -23.26 3.12 -16.57
CA ARG A 202 -24.69 3.44 -16.42
C ARG A 202 -24.98 4.93 -16.32
N GLY A 203 -23.97 5.80 -16.48
CA GLY A 203 -24.13 7.25 -16.46
C GLY A 203 -24.61 7.82 -15.13
N LEU A 204 -24.26 7.16 -14.01
CA LEU A 204 -24.69 7.55 -12.66
C LEU A 204 -23.86 8.69 -12.07
N ILE A 205 -22.70 8.99 -12.65
CA ILE A 205 -21.78 10.04 -12.20
C ILE A 205 -21.43 11.02 -13.32
N SER A 206 -21.33 12.30 -12.98
CA SER A 206 -21.19 13.42 -13.93
C SER A 206 -19.84 13.46 -14.63
N HIS A 207 -18.76 13.13 -13.92
CA HIS A 207 -17.40 13.12 -14.43
C HIS A 207 -16.74 11.79 -14.11
N LYS A 208 -15.77 11.37 -14.94
CA LYS A 208 -15.04 10.11 -14.76
C LYS A 208 -13.91 10.22 -13.73
N ILE A 209 -14.21 10.84 -12.59
CA ILE A 209 -13.26 11.08 -11.51
C ILE A 209 -13.89 10.72 -10.17
N PHE A 210 -13.06 10.40 -9.20
CA PHE A 210 -13.43 10.45 -7.79
C PHE A 210 -12.29 11.06 -6.98
N SER A 211 -12.61 11.67 -5.83
CA SER A 211 -11.61 12.28 -4.96
C SER A 211 -11.75 11.84 -3.52
N LEU A 212 -10.62 11.85 -2.81
CA LEU A 212 -10.50 11.51 -1.40
C LEU A 212 -9.95 12.69 -0.61
N TRP A 213 -10.63 13.00 0.48
CA TRP A 213 -10.13 13.80 1.58
C TRP A 213 -10.19 12.95 2.85
N LEU A 214 -9.03 12.75 3.50
CA LEU A 214 -8.92 11.96 4.72
C LEU A 214 -8.53 12.89 5.87
N ASN A 215 -9.43 13.06 6.83
CA ASN A 215 -9.23 13.97 7.94
C ASN A 215 -8.27 13.35 8.98
N GLN A 216 -7.14 14.02 9.22
CA GLN A 216 -6.15 13.60 10.19
C GLN A 216 -6.42 14.10 11.62
N ASP A 217 -7.44 14.95 11.83
CA ASP A 217 -7.85 15.36 13.18
C ASP A 217 -8.65 14.23 13.86
N PRO A 218 -8.17 13.66 14.98
CA PRO A 218 -8.89 12.61 15.69
C PRO A 218 -10.08 13.12 16.53
N SER A 219 -10.24 14.44 16.69
CA SER A 219 -11.32 15.05 17.47
C SER A 219 -12.60 15.28 16.66
N GLU A 220 -12.50 15.23 15.34
CA GLU A 220 -13.62 15.45 14.41
C GLU A 220 -14.42 14.15 14.19
N GLU A 221 -15.75 14.27 14.13
CA GLU A 221 -16.63 13.12 13.86
C GLU A 221 -16.52 12.64 12.40
N MET A 222 -16.27 13.56 11.47
CA MET A 222 -16.05 13.26 10.06
C MET A 222 -14.59 12.87 9.83
N GLY A 223 -14.37 11.57 9.67
CA GLY A 223 -13.06 11.01 9.36
C GLY A 223 -12.58 11.31 7.94
N GLY A 224 -13.48 11.64 7.01
CA GLY A 224 -13.11 12.01 5.65
C GLY A 224 -14.32 12.08 4.73
N GLU A 225 -14.07 12.28 3.45
CA GLU A 225 -15.08 12.30 2.40
C GLU A 225 -14.52 11.67 1.12
N ILE A 226 -15.30 10.79 0.48
CA ILE A 226 -15.11 10.41 -0.91
C ILE A 226 -16.18 11.09 -1.76
N VAL A 227 -15.75 11.71 -2.85
CA VAL A 227 -16.65 12.35 -3.83
C VAL A 227 -16.56 11.62 -5.15
N PHE A 228 -17.66 11.05 -5.62
CA PHE A 228 -17.73 10.47 -6.97
C PHE A 228 -18.28 11.52 -7.95
N GLY A 229 -17.66 11.61 -9.13
CA GLY A 229 -18.10 12.52 -10.19
C GLY A 229 -17.67 13.97 -10.02
N GLY A 230 -16.79 14.28 -9.07
CA GLY A 230 -16.26 15.64 -8.88
C GLY A 230 -15.29 15.75 -7.72
N ILE A 231 -15.10 16.98 -7.23
CA ILE A 231 -14.20 17.36 -6.14
C ILE A 231 -14.91 18.36 -5.22
N ASP A 232 -14.55 18.40 -3.93
CA ASP A 232 -14.98 19.46 -3.02
C ASP A 232 -13.85 20.45 -2.74
N TYR A 233 -14.01 21.68 -3.23
CA TYR A 233 -13.07 22.78 -3.05
C TYR A 233 -12.81 23.17 -1.59
N ARG A 234 -13.65 22.75 -0.64
CA ARG A 234 -13.45 22.99 0.79
C ARG A 234 -12.37 22.10 1.41
N HIS A 235 -11.97 21.03 0.73
CA HIS A 235 -11.10 19.99 1.27
C HIS A 235 -9.64 20.07 0.79
N PHE A 236 -9.28 21.11 0.04
CA PHE A 236 -7.89 21.32 -0.40
C PHE A 236 -7.52 22.79 -0.57
N ARG A 237 -6.22 23.05 -0.64
CA ARG A 237 -5.63 24.38 -0.87
C ARG A 237 -4.75 24.36 -2.12
N GLY A 238 -4.81 25.44 -2.89
CA GLY A 238 -4.08 25.58 -4.15
C GLY A 238 -4.57 24.64 -5.25
N ASP A 239 -3.74 24.45 -6.27
CA ASP A 239 -4.07 23.63 -7.44
C ASP A 239 -3.52 22.20 -7.33
N HIS A 240 -4.27 21.22 -7.85
CA HIS A 240 -3.80 19.85 -7.98
C HIS A 240 -2.65 19.76 -8.97
N THR A 241 -1.60 19.05 -8.57
CA THR A 241 -0.52 18.62 -9.46
C THR A 241 -0.88 17.25 -10.01
N TYR A 242 -1.16 17.19 -11.31
CA TYR A 242 -1.56 15.96 -11.98
C TYR A 242 -0.37 15.24 -12.60
N VAL A 243 -0.30 13.92 -12.39
CA VAL A 243 0.67 13.02 -13.02
C VAL A 243 -0.05 11.85 -13.69
N PRO A 244 0.38 11.44 -14.90
CA PRO A 244 -0.23 10.32 -15.60
C PRO A 244 0.04 9.01 -14.87
N LEU A 245 -0.79 8.00 -15.13
CA LEU A 245 -0.52 6.64 -14.67
C LEU A 245 0.65 6.04 -15.45
N SER A 246 1.62 5.46 -14.73
CA SER A 246 2.78 4.81 -15.35
C SER A 246 2.48 3.37 -15.80
N LYS A 247 1.61 2.65 -15.07
CA LYS A 247 1.13 1.31 -15.44
C LYS A 247 -0.38 1.20 -15.17
N LYS A 248 -1.17 0.87 -16.20
CA LYS A 248 -2.61 0.58 -16.05
C LYS A 248 -2.80 -0.76 -15.33
N GLY A 249 -3.73 -0.78 -14.36
CA GLY A 249 -4.02 -1.94 -13.51
C GLY A 249 -4.03 -1.56 -12.03
N TYR A 250 -3.12 -0.65 -11.66
CA TYR A 250 -3.06 0.02 -10.38
C TYR A 250 -3.16 1.53 -10.58
N TRP A 251 -3.52 2.25 -9.52
CA TRP A 251 -3.35 3.70 -9.44
C TRP A 251 -1.86 4.01 -9.19
N GLN A 252 -1.03 3.64 -10.17
CA GLN A 252 0.43 3.73 -10.12
C GLN A 252 0.94 4.95 -10.89
N ILE A 253 1.86 5.69 -10.29
CA ILE A 253 2.50 6.88 -10.86
C ILE A 253 4.02 6.73 -10.83
N ASP A 254 4.70 7.51 -11.67
CA ASP A 254 6.14 7.69 -11.54
C ASP A 254 6.45 8.61 -10.35
N LEU A 255 7.38 8.16 -9.53
CA LEU A 255 7.88 8.83 -8.34
C LEU A 255 9.32 9.28 -8.60
N GLY A 256 9.62 10.54 -8.31
CA GLY A 256 10.99 11.02 -8.29
C GLY A 256 11.68 10.67 -6.97
N ASP A 257 12.65 11.49 -6.61
CA ASP A 257 13.48 11.28 -5.43
C ASP A 257 12.71 11.45 -4.12
N ILE A 258 13.20 10.76 -3.08
CA ILE A 258 12.75 10.87 -1.69
C ILE A 258 13.84 11.58 -0.90
N LEU A 259 13.49 12.73 -0.32
CA LEU A 259 14.42 13.57 0.40
C LEU A 259 14.20 13.46 1.91
N LEU A 260 15.29 13.29 2.65
CA LEU A 260 15.35 13.49 4.09
C LEU A 260 15.81 14.92 4.37
N ALA A 261 14.89 15.75 4.86
CA ALA A 261 15.01 17.20 4.81
C ALA A 261 15.30 17.67 3.37
N ASN A 262 16.55 18.00 3.05
CA ASN A 262 16.98 18.44 1.72
C ASN A 262 17.96 17.46 1.04
N ASN A 263 18.26 16.32 1.68
CA ASN A 263 19.24 15.36 1.19
C ASN A 263 18.54 14.18 0.51
N SER A 264 19.00 13.84 -0.69
CA SER A 264 18.58 12.64 -1.44
C SER A 264 18.88 11.35 -0.67
N THR A 265 17.97 10.38 -0.80
CA THR A 265 18.16 8.99 -0.34
C THR A 265 18.79 8.09 -1.40
N GLY A 266 19.07 8.63 -2.59
CA GLY A 266 19.85 8.04 -3.68
C GLY A 266 19.04 7.12 -4.59
N LEU A 267 18.28 6.18 -4.01
CA LEU A 267 17.67 5.09 -4.77
C LEU A 267 16.69 5.57 -5.86
N CYS A 268 15.87 6.57 -5.55
CA CYS A 268 14.82 7.05 -6.45
C CYS A 268 15.23 8.28 -7.30
N GLU A 269 16.52 8.65 -7.34
CA GLU A 269 17.02 9.72 -8.22
C GLU A 269 16.76 9.41 -9.70
N GLY A 270 16.88 8.15 -10.09
CA GLY A 270 16.59 7.65 -11.44
C GLY A 270 15.11 7.38 -11.72
N GLY A 271 14.24 7.64 -10.73
CA GLY A 271 12.83 7.30 -10.77
C GLY A 271 12.50 5.99 -10.04
N CYS A 272 11.39 6.00 -9.34
CA CYS A 272 10.74 4.87 -8.70
C CYS A 272 9.27 4.83 -9.17
N ALA A 273 8.56 3.75 -8.86
CA ALA A 273 7.11 3.71 -9.01
C ALA A 273 6.42 3.90 -7.65
N ALA A 274 5.22 4.46 -7.64
CA ALA A 274 4.39 4.53 -6.44
C ALA A 274 2.94 4.14 -6.74
N VAL A 275 2.36 3.25 -5.94
CA VAL A 275 0.91 2.97 -5.93
C VAL A 275 0.24 3.82 -4.88
N VAL A 276 -0.84 4.50 -5.28
CA VAL A 276 -1.64 5.38 -4.43
C VAL A 276 -2.81 4.58 -3.86
N ASP A 277 -2.78 4.35 -2.55
CA ASP A 277 -3.54 3.26 -1.93
C ASP A 277 -4.32 3.70 -0.69
N SER A 278 -5.63 3.91 -0.84
CA SER A 278 -6.51 4.27 0.27
C SER A 278 -6.86 3.10 1.19
N GLY A 279 -6.56 1.87 0.80
CA GLY A 279 -6.85 0.67 1.59
C GLY A 279 -5.83 0.38 2.69
N THR A 280 -4.69 1.07 2.71
CA THR A 280 -3.65 0.94 3.73
C THR A 280 -3.36 2.31 4.34
N SER A 281 -2.92 2.34 5.59
CA SER A 281 -2.53 3.58 6.24
C SER A 281 -1.05 3.88 6.12
N LEU A 282 -0.20 2.86 6.22
CA LEU A 282 1.25 3.01 6.25
C LEU A 282 1.81 3.39 4.87
N ILE A 283 3.01 3.97 4.87
CA ILE A 283 3.80 4.19 3.66
C ILE A 283 4.79 3.04 3.54
N ALA A 284 4.72 2.30 2.45
CA ALA A 284 5.65 1.21 2.18
C ALA A 284 6.70 1.63 1.15
N GLY A 285 7.95 1.23 1.33
CA GLY A 285 9.00 1.46 0.34
C GLY A 285 10.22 0.55 0.52
N PRO A 286 11.23 0.68 -0.35
CA PRO A 286 12.43 -0.16 -0.31
C PRO A 286 13.15 -0.10 1.03
N THR A 287 13.62 -1.25 1.50
CA THR A 287 14.31 -1.41 2.79
C THR A 287 15.49 -0.45 2.92
N SER A 288 16.23 -0.22 1.83
CA SER A 288 17.38 0.68 1.80
C SER A 288 17.05 2.14 2.10
N VAL A 289 15.85 2.61 1.73
CA VAL A 289 15.40 3.98 2.00
C VAL A 289 14.68 4.05 3.34
N VAL A 290 13.84 3.06 3.67
CA VAL A 290 13.14 3.00 4.96
C VAL A 290 14.13 2.90 6.13
N THR A 291 15.26 2.22 5.96
CA THR A 291 16.34 2.18 6.96
C THR A 291 16.95 3.57 7.20
N GLN A 292 17.18 4.36 6.15
CA GLN A 292 17.66 5.74 6.27
C GLN A 292 16.63 6.63 6.98
N ILE A 293 15.34 6.48 6.64
CA ILE A 293 14.23 7.17 7.33
C ILE A 293 14.21 6.81 8.82
N ASN A 294 14.23 5.51 9.14
CA ASN A 294 14.20 5.01 10.52
C ASN A 294 15.37 5.54 11.35
N HIS A 295 16.57 5.59 10.77
CA HIS A 295 17.73 6.21 11.42
C HIS A 295 17.50 7.70 11.68
N ALA A 296 17.03 8.45 10.67
CA ALA A 296 16.84 9.90 10.76
C ALA A 296 15.75 10.33 11.76
N ILE A 297 14.71 9.50 11.94
CA ILE A 297 13.63 9.78 12.91
C ILE A 297 13.89 9.12 14.29
N GLY A 298 15.02 8.43 14.46
CA GLY A 298 15.35 7.75 15.71
C GLY A 298 14.45 6.56 16.04
N ALA A 299 13.93 5.89 15.00
CA ALA A 299 13.10 4.70 15.14
C ALA A 299 13.90 3.50 15.67
N GLU A 300 13.24 2.62 16.40
CA GLU A 300 13.78 1.32 16.78
C GLU A 300 13.87 0.40 15.55
N GLY A 301 15.00 -0.26 15.38
CA GLY A 301 15.22 -1.28 14.37
C GLY A 301 15.86 -2.51 14.99
N TYR A 302 16.15 -3.52 14.18
CA TYR A 302 16.94 -4.67 14.63
C TYR A 302 18.38 -4.55 14.14
N VAL A 303 19.30 -5.12 14.91
CA VAL A 303 20.72 -5.19 14.55
C VAL A 303 20.93 -6.42 13.66
N SER A 304 21.41 -6.21 12.43
CA SER A 304 21.86 -7.32 11.57
C SER A 304 23.37 -7.50 11.67
N PHE A 305 23.77 -8.67 12.16
CA PHE A 305 25.17 -9.06 12.19
C PHE A 305 25.70 -9.35 10.78
N GLU A 306 24.86 -9.79 9.86
CA GLU A 306 25.21 -9.98 8.45
C GLU A 306 25.55 -8.65 7.78
N CYS A 307 24.72 -7.62 7.97
CA CYS A 307 24.97 -6.27 7.49
C CYS A 307 26.29 -5.73 8.06
N LYS A 308 26.46 -5.77 9.38
CA LYS A 308 27.70 -5.32 10.05
C LYS A 308 28.93 -6.11 9.59
N SER A 309 28.79 -7.41 9.35
CA SER A 309 29.87 -8.26 8.83
C SER A 309 30.33 -7.81 7.45
N ILE A 310 29.41 -7.41 6.56
CA ILE A 310 29.79 -6.88 5.25
C ILE A 310 30.52 -5.55 5.38
N VAL A 311 30.02 -4.64 6.22
CA VAL A 311 30.68 -3.36 6.49
C VAL A 311 32.12 -3.59 6.99
N HIS A 312 32.30 -4.51 7.94
CA HIS A 312 33.60 -4.82 8.52
C HIS A 312 34.56 -5.51 7.53
N ASN A 313 34.08 -6.48 6.76
CA ASN A 313 34.95 -7.34 5.95
C ASN A 313 35.16 -6.83 4.52
N TYR A 314 34.20 -6.07 3.98
CA TYR A 314 34.20 -5.62 2.58
C TYR A 314 34.04 -4.10 2.43
N GLY A 315 33.77 -3.36 3.51
CA GLY A 315 33.53 -1.92 3.46
C GLY A 315 34.66 -1.14 2.79
N ASP A 316 35.93 -1.46 3.12
CA ASP A 316 37.10 -0.83 2.50
C ASP A 316 37.15 -1.07 0.98
N SER A 317 36.92 -2.31 0.52
CA SER A 317 36.90 -2.64 -0.92
C SER A 317 35.77 -1.92 -1.65
N ILE A 318 34.58 -1.83 -1.03
CA ILE A 318 33.44 -1.08 -1.57
C ILE A 318 33.78 0.41 -1.68
N TRP A 319 34.37 0.98 -0.64
CA TRP A 319 34.81 2.37 -0.62
C TRP A 319 35.80 2.68 -1.74
N GLU A 320 36.87 1.88 -1.86
CA GLU A 320 37.89 2.07 -2.89
C GLU A 320 37.28 1.95 -4.30
N SER A 321 36.36 1.01 -4.52
CA SER A 321 35.65 0.85 -5.78
C SER A 321 34.81 2.09 -6.13
N LEU A 322 34.10 2.67 -5.16
CA LEU A 322 33.29 3.86 -5.36
C LEU A 322 34.13 5.11 -5.66
N ILE A 323 35.22 5.34 -4.92
CA ILE A 323 36.07 6.52 -5.14
C ILE A 323 36.89 6.44 -6.43
N THR A 324 37.18 5.23 -6.92
CA THR A 324 37.83 5.00 -8.21
C THR A 324 36.86 5.15 -9.40
N GLY A 325 35.58 5.36 -9.13
CA GLY A 325 34.54 5.57 -10.14
C GLY A 325 34.03 4.28 -10.78
N LEU A 326 34.18 3.13 -10.11
CA LEU A 326 33.55 1.90 -10.55
C LEU A 326 32.02 2.04 -10.51
N ASN A 327 31.33 1.43 -11.48
CA ASN A 327 29.87 1.46 -11.50
C ASN A 327 29.32 0.76 -10.21
N PRO A 328 28.50 1.45 -9.39
CA PRO A 328 27.91 0.88 -8.18
C PRO A 328 27.23 -0.48 -8.40
N ASP A 329 26.58 -0.69 -9.55
CA ASP A 329 25.80 -1.89 -9.84
C ASP A 329 26.65 -3.17 -9.94
N ILE A 330 27.96 -3.04 -10.21
CA ILE A 330 28.85 -4.19 -10.38
C ILE A 330 29.71 -4.48 -9.15
N ILE A 331 29.78 -3.57 -8.17
CA ILE A 331 30.70 -3.67 -7.02
C ILE A 331 30.48 -4.97 -6.25
N CYS A 332 29.23 -5.30 -5.94
CA CYS A 332 28.91 -6.49 -5.15
C CYS A 332 29.17 -7.80 -5.89
N SER A 333 29.12 -7.77 -7.23
CA SER A 333 29.47 -8.90 -8.08
C SER A 333 30.99 -9.04 -8.20
N ASP A 334 31.72 -7.93 -8.33
CA ASP A 334 33.19 -7.88 -8.40
C ASP A 334 33.85 -8.40 -7.10
N ILE A 335 33.27 -8.04 -5.95
CA ILE A 335 33.71 -8.51 -4.62
C ILE A 335 33.25 -9.97 -4.35
N GLY A 336 32.41 -10.54 -5.23
CA GLY A 336 31.96 -11.93 -5.14
C GLY A 336 30.83 -12.19 -4.14
N LEU A 337 30.12 -11.15 -3.70
CA LEU A 337 28.95 -11.25 -2.81
C LEU A 337 27.65 -11.52 -3.58
N CYS A 338 27.58 -11.10 -4.84
CA CYS A 338 26.51 -11.40 -5.77
C CYS A 338 26.97 -12.38 -6.85
N SER A 339 26.06 -13.21 -7.35
CA SER A 339 26.36 -14.04 -8.52
C SER A 339 26.44 -13.13 -9.75
N ASN A 340 27.54 -13.23 -10.51
CA ASN A 340 27.66 -12.56 -11.80
C ASN A 340 26.49 -12.96 -12.70
N ILE A 341 25.51 -12.07 -12.86
CA ILE A 341 24.61 -12.14 -14.01
C ILE A 341 25.50 -11.75 -15.18
N GLY A 342 26.06 -12.75 -15.84
CA GLY A 342 26.85 -12.56 -17.04
C GLY A 342 26.03 -11.79 -18.07
N PHE A 343 26.43 -10.56 -18.36
CA PHE A 343 26.27 -10.04 -19.70
C PHE A 343 27.03 -11.01 -20.61
N ASN A 344 26.30 -11.87 -21.33
CA ASN A 344 26.84 -12.70 -22.40
C ASN A 344 27.40 -11.77 -23.49
N ILE A 345 28.65 -11.35 -23.34
CA ILE A 345 29.49 -10.97 -24.47
C ILE A 345 30.06 -12.28 -24.99
N MET A 346 29.72 -12.59 -26.24
CA MET A 346 30.26 -13.70 -27.01
C MET A 346 31.77 -13.82 -26.80
N ASP A 347 32.23 -14.97 -26.31
CA ASP A 347 33.43 -15.59 -26.85
C ASP A 347 33.36 -17.12 -26.65
N ASP A 348 33.84 -17.78 -27.69
CA ASP A 348 33.59 -19.16 -28.08
C ASP A 348 34.64 -20.11 -27.45
N VAL A 349 34.26 -21.39 -27.31
CA VAL A 349 35.12 -22.59 -27.17
C VAL A 349 35.79 -22.88 -25.80
N ILE A 350 35.28 -23.86 -25.04
CA ILE A 350 35.75 -25.28 -24.92
C ILE A 350 34.86 -26.01 -23.90
N GLU A 351 34.14 -27.04 -24.37
CA GLU A 351 33.45 -28.02 -23.53
C GLU A 351 34.43 -28.79 -22.62
N THR A 352 34.12 -28.88 -21.34
CA THR A 352 34.52 -30.02 -20.52
C THR A 352 33.31 -30.57 -19.79
N VAL A 353 32.95 -31.78 -20.20
CA VAL A 353 31.87 -32.61 -19.70
C VAL A 353 32.21 -33.08 -18.29
N VAL A 354 31.19 -33.13 -17.40
CA VAL A 354 30.95 -34.09 -16.29
C VAL A 354 30.33 -33.36 -15.08
N HIS A 355 29.01 -33.23 -15.03
CA HIS A 355 28.14 -34.13 -14.26
C HIS A 355 26.67 -33.68 -14.32
N ASN A 356 25.85 -34.62 -14.76
CA ASN A 356 24.41 -34.56 -14.87
C ASN A 356 23.75 -34.42 -13.48
N LYS A 357 23.10 -33.28 -13.20
CA LYS A 357 22.08 -33.15 -12.15
C LYS A 357 20.91 -32.31 -12.67
N SER A 358 19.82 -33.02 -12.94
CA SER A 358 18.42 -32.62 -12.77
C SER A 358 18.18 -31.12 -12.60
N TRP A 359 17.92 -30.45 -13.72
CA TRP A 359 17.36 -29.10 -13.76
C TRP A 359 15.93 -29.12 -13.23
N ASN A 360 15.74 -28.70 -11.98
CA ASN A 360 14.50 -28.09 -11.53
C ASN A 360 14.74 -26.58 -11.50
N GLY A 361 14.14 -25.86 -12.44
CA GLY A 361 14.18 -24.41 -12.50
C GLY A 361 13.46 -23.81 -11.29
N SER A 362 14.23 -23.41 -10.29
CA SER A 362 13.82 -22.50 -9.24
C SER A 362 14.64 -21.23 -9.45
N GLN A 363 13.98 -20.10 -9.74
CA GLN A 363 14.58 -18.78 -9.74
C GLN A 363 15.47 -18.64 -8.49
N THR A 364 16.74 -18.32 -8.69
CA THR A 364 17.75 -18.17 -7.65
C THR A 364 17.36 -16.99 -6.76
N ARG A 365 16.82 -17.26 -5.56
CA ARG A 365 16.77 -16.24 -4.50
C ARG A 365 18.19 -15.70 -4.31
N GLU A 366 18.38 -14.41 -4.53
CA GLU A 366 19.64 -13.75 -4.23
C GLU A 366 20.06 -14.03 -2.79
N SER A 367 21.36 -14.23 -2.57
CA SER A 367 21.91 -14.41 -1.23
C SER A 367 21.58 -13.17 -0.38
N PRO A 368 21.17 -13.32 0.90
CA PRO A 368 20.99 -12.18 1.81
C PRO A 368 22.22 -11.25 1.85
N PHE A 369 23.42 -11.81 1.67
CA PHE A 369 24.66 -11.05 1.58
C PHE A 369 24.72 -10.13 0.34
N CYS A 370 24.16 -10.56 -0.79
CA CYS A 370 24.10 -9.74 -2.01
C CYS A 370 23.18 -8.52 -1.77
N SER A 371 22.00 -8.73 -1.21
CA SER A 371 21.06 -7.64 -0.89
C SER A 371 21.66 -6.64 0.10
N PHE A 372 22.30 -7.11 1.17
CA PHE A 372 22.98 -6.21 2.11
C PHE A 372 24.15 -5.46 1.47
N CYS A 373 24.93 -6.12 0.59
CA CYS A 373 26.00 -5.44 -0.14
C CYS A 373 25.44 -4.30 -1.00
N ASN A 374 24.38 -4.54 -1.78
CA ASN A 374 23.77 -3.52 -2.63
C ASN A 374 23.25 -2.33 -1.80
N MET A 375 22.66 -2.59 -0.63
CA MET A 375 22.26 -1.53 0.30
C MET A 375 23.45 -0.73 0.84
N ILE A 376 24.54 -1.40 1.22
CA ILE A 376 25.76 -0.75 1.74
C ILE A 376 26.42 0.11 0.65
N VAL A 377 26.52 -0.38 -0.58
CA VAL A 377 27.02 0.38 -1.73
C VAL A 377 26.21 1.67 -1.90
N LEU A 378 24.88 1.56 -1.90
CA LEU A 378 23.98 2.71 -1.98
C LEU A 378 24.20 3.69 -0.83
N TRP A 379 24.25 3.21 0.42
CA TRP A 379 24.42 4.09 1.59
C TRP A 379 25.77 4.80 1.61
N ILE A 380 26.85 4.13 1.21
CA ILE A 380 28.18 4.75 1.07
C ILE A 380 28.11 5.82 -0.03
N GLN A 381 27.51 5.52 -1.18
CA GLN A 381 27.36 6.48 -2.28
C GLN A 381 26.55 7.71 -1.88
N VAL A 382 25.44 7.53 -1.16
CA VAL A 382 24.63 8.63 -0.63
C VAL A 382 25.43 9.49 0.34
N GLN A 383 26.17 8.87 1.26
CA GLN A 383 26.95 9.63 2.24
C GLN A 383 28.20 10.30 1.68
N LEU A 384 28.80 9.73 0.63
CA LEU A 384 29.90 10.35 -0.10
C LEU A 384 29.52 11.73 -0.67
N LYS A 385 28.24 11.94 -1.03
CA LYS A 385 27.72 13.24 -1.46
C LYS A 385 27.68 14.27 -0.32
N GLN A 386 27.67 13.84 0.94
CA GLN A 386 27.57 14.71 2.12
C GLN A 386 28.92 14.93 2.81
N SER A 387 29.77 13.90 2.87
CA SER A 387 31.06 13.94 3.55
C SER A 387 32.05 13.00 2.87
N ASN A 388 33.25 13.50 2.58
CA ASN A 388 34.36 12.70 2.04
C ASN A 388 35.23 12.04 3.13
N VAL A 389 34.87 12.20 4.41
CA VAL A 389 35.58 11.59 5.54
C VAL A 389 35.14 10.13 5.72
N LYS A 390 36.02 9.19 5.35
CA LYS A 390 35.78 7.74 5.35
C LYS A 390 35.22 7.23 6.67
N GLU A 391 35.78 7.66 7.81
CA GLU A 391 35.33 7.23 9.14
C GLU A 391 33.90 7.68 9.45
N LYS A 392 33.50 8.87 8.97
CA LYS A 392 32.13 9.36 9.16
C LYS A 392 31.15 8.55 8.32
N VAL A 393 31.53 8.20 7.09
CA VAL A 393 30.68 7.41 6.18
C VAL A 393 30.48 6.00 6.75
N PHE A 394 31.54 5.31 7.15
CA PHE A 394 31.39 3.98 7.74
C PHE A 394 30.67 3.98 9.08
N LYS A 395 30.87 5.02 9.91
CA LYS A 395 30.08 5.16 11.14
C LYS A 395 28.59 5.24 10.83
N TYR A 396 28.19 6.06 9.86
CA TYR A 396 26.79 6.16 9.47
C TYR A 396 26.24 4.83 8.93
N VAL A 397 26.98 4.16 8.04
CA VAL A 397 26.57 2.88 7.47
C VAL A 397 26.44 1.78 8.54
N ASP A 398 27.36 1.75 9.52
CA ASP A 398 27.27 0.82 10.66
C ASP A 398 26.04 1.11 11.53
N GLU A 399 25.72 2.38 11.78
CA GLU A 399 24.49 2.79 12.47
C GLU A 399 23.23 2.36 11.69
N LEU A 400 23.25 2.40 10.35
CA LEU A 400 22.12 1.90 9.54
C LEU A 400 21.91 0.38 9.69
N CYS A 401 22.98 -0.41 9.84
CA CYS A 401 22.86 -1.84 10.14
C CYS A 401 22.22 -2.14 11.51
N GLU A 402 22.07 -1.14 12.38
CA GLU A 402 21.34 -1.21 13.65
C GLU A 402 19.88 -0.75 13.56
N LYS A 403 19.50 -0.16 12.42
CA LYS A 403 18.20 0.48 12.17
C LYS A 403 17.37 -0.23 11.11
N LEU A 404 17.74 -1.46 10.76
CA LEU A 404 16.99 -2.24 9.79
C LEU A 404 15.53 -2.42 10.26
N PRO A 405 14.55 -2.26 9.36
CA PRO A 405 13.13 -2.39 9.65
C PRO A 405 12.80 -3.78 10.21
N ASN A 406 12.15 -3.84 11.37
CA ASN A 406 11.86 -5.12 12.04
C ASN A 406 10.89 -5.98 11.21
N PRO A 407 11.24 -7.22 10.81
CA PRO A 407 10.26 -8.14 10.23
C PRO A 407 9.45 -8.75 11.38
N PRO A 408 8.16 -8.42 11.59
CA PRO A 408 7.19 -7.78 10.70
C PRO A 408 6.50 -6.55 11.32
N GLY A 409 7.21 -5.84 12.18
CA GLY A 409 6.65 -4.86 13.10
C GLY A 409 7.08 -3.44 12.78
N GLN A 410 6.21 -2.49 13.12
CA GLN A 410 6.48 -1.07 13.05
C GLN A 410 7.59 -0.67 14.02
N SER A 411 8.32 0.38 13.66
CA SER A 411 9.39 0.93 14.47
C SER A 411 8.84 1.91 15.50
N PHE A 412 9.05 1.60 16.79
CA PHE A 412 8.77 2.52 17.89
C PHE A 412 9.67 3.74 17.78
N ILE A 413 9.14 4.91 18.14
CA ILE A 413 9.89 6.16 18.17
C ILE A 413 9.65 6.87 19.49
N ASN A 414 10.62 7.67 19.91
CA ASN A 414 10.47 8.50 21.10
C ASN A 414 9.53 9.67 20.80
N CYS A 415 8.35 9.70 21.41
CA CYS A 415 7.38 10.79 21.23
C CYS A 415 7.96 12.19 21.53
N LYS A 416 9.01 12.29 22.36
CA LYS A 416 9.62 13.58 22.75
C LYS A 416 10.48 14.18 21.64
N THR A 417 10.91 13.40 20.65
CA THR A 417 11.82 13.86 19.60
C THR A 417 11.10 14.28 18.31
N ILE A 418 9.76 14.16 18.25
CA ILE A 418 8.95 14.44 17.04
C ILE A 418 9.27 15.83 16.46
N ALA A 419 9.28 16.87 17.28
CA ALA A 419 9.55 18.24 16.84
C ALA A 419 10.95 18.48 16.25
N THR A 420 11.87 17.54 16.42
CA THR A 420 13.25 17.61 15.89
C THR A 420 13.49 16.68 14.70
N MET A 421 12.51 15.86 14.32
CA MET A 421 12.64 14.95 13.19
C MET A 421 12.58 15.73 11.86
N PRO A 422 13.23 15.25 10.79
CA PRO A 422 13.23 15.95 9.52
C PRO A 422 11.88 15.83 8.79
N HIS A 423 11.59 16.78 7.91
CA HIS A 423 10.57 16.56 6.88
C HIS A 423 11.01 15.43 5.94
N ILE A 424 10.07 14.62 5.49
CA ILE A 424 10.29 13.59 4.47
C ILE A 424 9.55 14.02 3.22
N THR A 425 10.27 14.25 2.12
CA THR A 425 9.69 14.86 0.92
C THR A 425 9.66 13.87 -0.23
N PHE A 426 8.47 13.67 -0.79
CA PHE A 426 8.28 12.90 -2.02
C PHE A 426 8.30 13.84 -3.21
N THR A 427 9.04 13.51 -4.27
CA THR A 427 9.01 14.27 -5.51
C THR A 427 8.03 13.61 -6.49
N ILE A 428 6.96 14.31 -6.87
CA ILE A 428 5.94 13.79 -7.80
C ILE A 428 5.71 14.85 -8.88
N GLY A 429 5.88 14.48 -10.16
CA GLY A 429 5.67 15.42 -11.27
C GLY A 429 6.53 16.68 -11.18
N ASN A 430 7.80 16.54 -10.77
CA ASN A 430 8.75 17.65 -10.52
C ASN A 430 8.31 18.64 -9.44
N LYS A 431 7.36 18.28 -8.56
CA LYS A 431 6.95 19.07 -7.40
C LYS A 431 7.23 18.31 -6.10
N SER A 432 7.55 19.06 -5.06
CA SER A 432 7.85 18.54 -3.72
C SER A 432 6.58 18.39 -2.89
N PHE A 433 6.44 17.23 -2.24
CA PHE A 433 5.36 16.88 -1.31
C PHE A 433 5.97 16.53 0.06
N PRO A 434 6.28 17.54 0.90
CA PRO A 434 6.87 17.33 2.23
C PRO A 434 5.82 16.88 3.27
N LEU A 435 6.12 15.78 3.95
CA LEU A 435 5.42 15.35 5.16
C LEU A 435 6.14 15.87 6.40
N SER A 436 5.41 16.52 7.31
CA SER A 436 5.95 16.91 8.62
C SER A 436 6.03 15.73 9.59
N PRO A 437 6.88 15.82 10.63
CA PRO A 437 6.93 14.80 11.68
C PRO A 437 5.57 14.47 12.29
N GLU A 438 4.71 15.46 12.48
CA GLU A 438 3.37 15.28 13.03
C GLU A 438 2.44 14.47 12.10
N GLN A 439 2.69 14.51 10.79
CA GLN A 439 1.89 13.81 9.79
C GLN A 439 2.31 12.35 9.62
N TYR A 440 3.62 12.06 9.66
CA TYR A 440 4.12 10.69 9.45
C TYR A 440 4.35 9.89 10.74
N VAL A 441 4.15 10.50 11.92
CA VAL A 441 4.20 9.81 13.22
C VAL A 441 2.80 9.47 13.71
N LEU A 442 2.56 8.17 13.93
CA LEU A 442 1.33 7.69 14.55
C LEU A 442 1.45 7.74 16.08
N ARG A 443 0.43 8.28 16.75
CA ARG A 443 0.30 8.30 18.21
C ARG A 443 -0.83 7.37 18.63
N VAL A 444 -0.54 6.46 19.54
CA VAL A 444 -1.50 5.50 20.10
C VAL A 444 -1.53 5.65 21.61
N GLU A 445 -2.72 5.86 22.16
CA GLU A 445 -2.93 5.92 23.60
C GLU A 445 -3.08 4.50 24.16
N GLU A 446 -2.19 4.11 25.09
CA GLU A 446 -2.24 2.85 25.83
C GLU A 446 -2.38 3.14 27.32
N GLY A 447 -3.62 3.05 27.82
CA GLY A 447 -3.93 3.38 29.21
C GLY A 447 -3.69 4.87 29.51
N CYS A 448 -2.61 5.16 30.24
CA CYS A 448 -2.20 6.54 30.60
C CYS A 448 -0.91 6.98 29.90
N SER A 449 -0.47 6.25 28.86
CA SER A 449 0.77 6.55 28.14
C SER A 449 0.54 6.63 26.64
N THR A 450 1.15 7.62 25.99
CA THR A 450 1.18 7.72 24.53
C THR A 450 2.39 6.95 23.99
N VAL A 451 2.16 6.04 23.05
CA VAL A 451 3.19 5.32 22.29
C VAL A 451 3.23 5.89 20.88
N CYS A 452 4.44 6.14 20.36
CA CYS A 452 4.63 6.69 19.02
C CYS A 452 5.28 5.67 18.08
N TYR A 453 4.79 5.64 16.84
CA TYR A 453 5.25 4.75 15.77
C TYR A 453 5.61 5.54 14.52
N GLY A 454 6.68 5.12 13.84
CA GLY A 454 6.93 5.54 12.48
C GLY A 454 5.94 4.88 11.52
N SER A 455 5.43 5.65 10.55
CA SER A 455 4.45 5.13 9.56
C SER A 455 5.07 4.46 8.34
N PHE A 456 6.39 4.22 8.36
CA PHE A 456 7.13 3.65 7.23
C PHE A 456 7.39 2.16 7.45
N VAL A 457 7.11 1.36 6.43
CA VAL A 457 7.36 -0.08 6.42
C VAL A 457 8.15 -0.50 5.19
N ALA A 458 8.95 -1.54 5.35
CA ALA A 458 9.78 -2.05 4.27
C ALA A 458 9.02 -3.01 3.34
N ILE A 459 9.17 -2.80 2.04
CA ILE A 459 8.81 -3.74 0.97
C ILE A 459 9.85 -3.63 -0.15
N ASP A 460 10.49 -4.75 -0.49
CA ASP A 460 11.49 -4.80 -1.55
C ASP A 460 10.92 -5.50 -2.77
N VAL A 461 10.26 -4.74 -3.66
CA VAL A 461 9.73 -5.27 -4.92
C VAL A 461 10.86 -5.32 -5.96
N PRO A 462 11.18 -6.48 -6.56
CA PRO A 462 12.22 -6.61 -7.57
C PRO A 462 11.78 -6.03 -8.93
N PRO A 463 12.74 -5.76 -9.83
CA PRO A 463 12.45 -5.47 -11.23
C PRO A 463 11.64 -6.60 -11.89
N PRO A 464 10.76 -6.31 -12.87
CA PRO A 464 10.57 -5.03 -13.56
C PRO A 464 9.58 -4.08 -12.87
N GLN A 465 9.01 -4.45 -11.71
CA GLN A 465 7.91 -3.69 -11.10
C GLN A 465 8.37 -2.70 -10.02
N GLY A 466 9.49 -2.99 -9.37
CA GLY A 466 10.12 -2.08 -8.43
C GLY A 466 11.36 -1.38 -9.01
N PRO A 467 11.96 -0.47 -8.24
CA PRO A 467 11.61 -0.13 -6.85
C PRO A 467 10.23 0.54 -6.72
N LEU A 468 9.39 -0.02 -5.83
CA LEU A 468 7.98 0.36 -5.66
C LEU A 468 7.73 0.96 -4.29
N TRP A 469 6.95 2.03 -4.26
CA TRP A 469 6.36 2.62 -3.06
C TRP A 469 4.86 2.38 -3.01
N VAL A 470 4.30 2.34 -1.80
CA VAL A 470 2.86 2.40 -1.56
C VAL A 470 2.57 3.63 -0.71
N LEU A 471 1.84 4.58 -1.26
CA LEU A 471 1.44 5.82 -0.58
C LEU A 471 0.05 5.61 0.05
N GLY A 472 0.06 5.24 1.33
CA GLY A 472 -1.13 4.98 2.13
C GLY A 472 -1.83 6.24 2.65
N SER A 473 -2.81 6.04 3.53
CA SER A 473 -3.64 7.12 4.10
C SER A 473 -2.86 8.19 4.86
N ILE A 474 -1.63 7.92 5.32
CA ILE A 474 -0.74 8.93 5.90
C ILE A 474 -0.39 10.01 4.87
N PHE A 475 -0.03 9.60 3.65
CA PHE A 475 0.22 10.54 2.55
C PHE A 475 -1.09 11.18 2.06
N LEU A 476 -2.15 10.37 1.88
CA LEU A 476 -3.45 10.86 1.39
C LEU A 476 -4.19 11.77 2.39
N GLY A 477 -3.85 11.70 3.68
CA GLY A 477 -4.37 12.63 4.68
C GLY A 477 -3.67 13.98 4.67
N ALA A 478 -2.40 14.03 4.25
CA ALA A 478 -1.70 15.30 4.02
C ALA A 478 -2.09 15.94 2.68
N TYR A 479 -2.45 15.11 1.69
CA TYR A 479 -2.75 15.57 0.33
C TYR A 479 -4.09 15.04 -0.18
N HIS A 480 -5.03 15.96 -0.42
CA HIS A 480 -6.25 15.66 -1.14
C HIS A 480 -5.90 15.06 -2.50
N THR A 481 -6.52 13.92 -2.80
CA THR A 481 -6.16 13.11 -3.96
C THR A 481 -7.34 12.95 -4.91
N VAL A 482 -7.13 13.21 -6.20
CA VAL A 482 -8.11 13.03 -7.27
C VAL A 482 -7.65 11.88 -8.17
N PHE A 483 -8.49 10.86 -8.30
CA PHE A 483 -8.30 9.75 -9.22
C PHE A 483 -9.10 10.04 -10.49
N ASP A 484 -8.41 10.49 -11.54
CA ASP A 484 -9.00 10.88 -12.81
C ASP A 484 -8.89 9.74 -13.81
N TYR A 485 -9.90 8.88 -13.83
CA TYR A 485 -9.95 7.77 -14.77
C TYR A 485 -10.15 8.23 -16.21
N GLY A 486 -10.90 9.30 -16.42
CA GLY A 486 -11.16 9.85 -17.74
C GLY A 486 -9.88 10.18 -18.52
N ASN A 487 -8.87 10.70 -17.80
CA ASN A 487 -7.57 11.05 -18.36
C ASN A 487 -6.42 10.14 -17.90
N LEU A 488 -6.70 9.06 -17.16
CA LEU A 488 -5.73 8.12 -16.59
C LEU A 488 -4.58 8.84 -15.88
N ARG A 489 -4.93 9.64 -14.86
CA ARG A 489 -3.97 10.43 -14.06
C ARG A 489 -4.43 10.58 -12.62
N ILE A 490 -3.51 10.95 -11.73
CA ILE A 490 -3.79 11.24 -10.32
C ILE A 490 -3.37 12.69 -10.03
N GLY A 491 -4.19 13.42 -9.28
CA GLY A 491 -3.94 14.80 -8.88
C GLY A 491 -3.79 14.95 -7.37
N PHE A 492 -2.77 15.68 -6.92
CA PHE A 492 -2.51 15.93 -5.51
C PHE A 492 -2.51 17.43 -5.19
N ALA A 493 -3.22 17.83 -4.13
CA ALA A 493 -3.20 19.17 -3.55
C ALA A 493 -3.07 19.07 -2.03
N GLU A 494 -2.60 20.13 -1.37
CA GLU A 494 -2.53 20.17 0.10
C GLU A 494 -3.95 20.02 0.68
N ALA A 495 -4.15 19.09 1.61
CA ALA A 495 -5.44 18.93 2.28
C ALA A 495 -5.75 20.17 3.16
N ALA A 496 -7.03 20.56 3.22
CA ALA A 496 -7.45 21.80 3.89
C ALA A 496 -7.42 21.75 5.41
#